data_AF-Q8AAG7-F1
#
_entry.id   AF-Q8AAG7-F1
#
_cell.length_a   1.000
_cell.length_b   1.000
_cell.length_c   1.000
_cell.angle_alpha   90.00
_cell.angle_beta   90.00
_cell.angle_gamma   90.00
#
_symmetry.space_group_name_H-M   'P 1'
#
loop_
_entity.id
_entity.type
_entity.pdbx_description
1 polymer ?
#
loop_
_entity_poly.entity_id
_entity_poly.type
_entity_poly.pdbx_seq_one_letter_code
_entity_poly.pdbx_strand_id
1 'polypeptide(L)'
;MKILNLWMVALMALSFSFTFVSCSDDNDDTDNTEQAKAIAGTYKGYSIGESRMFSDYLMGDDASATITANTDGTVNLVYKSGSGDFILNNLTVSSKSFKGEGEVALAMEGSEPANYEYTLEGSVSDAKVLTLKANVPVPMGGIDINFIQAETPIAYYVAATYKYNTNLAISVMGSSYGSTEDCKAVIKRASETTVDITLNGFGNLTGGGNMNLGDFTISGVNVEKADDGYTLSLGAFESAAESASGTTPITGESLEGTVTANGKANITVAFKPGAMPMAITAVFTGNVKKTSAQ
;
A
#
# COMPACT_ATOMS: atom_id res chain seq x y z
N MET A 1 38.03 37.78 44.99
CA MET A 1 38.92 36.81 44.32
C MET A 1 38.55 36.75 42.84
N LYS A 2 39.52 37.04 41.97
CA LYS A 2 39.61 36.82 40.50
C LYS A 2 38.49 37.46 39.64
N ILE A 3 38.63 38.72 39.19
CA ILE A 3 39.48 39.27 38.08
C ILE A 3 38.91 38.84 36.71
N LEU A 4 38.13 39.69 36.01
CA LEU A 4 38.53 40.76 35.04
C LEU A 4 39.02 40.16 33.71
N ASN A 5 38.32 40.27 32.58
CA ASN A 5 38.38 41.29 31.50
C ASN A 5 37.87 40.55 30.22
N LEU A 6 37.32 41.10 29.13
CA LEU A 6 37.47 42.39 28.48
C LEU A 6 36.29 42.60 27.50
N TRP A 7 36.04 43.86 27.18
CA TRP A 7 34.91 44.44 26.46
C TRP A 7 34.70 44.06 24.99
N MET A 8 33.42 44.11 24.56
CA MET A 8 32.86 45.04 23.57
C MET A 8 33.86 45.82 22.67
N VAL A 9 33.73 45.74 21.35
CA VAL A 9 33.53 46.88 20.40
C VAL A 9 33.37 46.36 18.96
N ALA A 10 32.43 47.03 18.27
CA ALA A 10 31.97 46.99 16.88
C ALA A 10 32.99 46.84 15.74
N LEU A 11 32.53 46.30 14.60
CA LEU A 11 32.69 46.84 13.23
C LEU A 11 31.91 45.91 12.25
N MET A 12 30.79 46.35 11.67
CA MET A 12 30.68 47.08 10.40
C MET A 12 30.75 46.16 9.17
N ALA A 13 29.74 46.34 8.31
CA ALA A 13 29.49 45.66 7.05
C ALA A 13 30.74 45.36 6.21
N LEU A 14 30.79 44.16 5.64
CA LEU A 14 31.51 43.91 4.39
C LEU A 14 30.68 42.95 3.53
N SER A 15 30.03 43.53 2.53
CA SER A 15 29.65 42.86 1.30
C SER A 15 30.88 42.16 0.71
N PHE A 16 30.87 40.83 0.65
CA PHE A 16 31.81 40.07 -0.17
C PHE A 16 31.03 39.39 -1.29
N SER A 17 31.09 40.05 -2.45
CA SER A 17 30.89 39.42 -3.75
C SER A 17 31.97 38.35 -3.92
N PHE A 18 31.58 37.07 -3.87
CA PHE A 18 32.43 36.00 -4.36
C PHE A 18 32.11 35.77 -5.83
N THR A 19 32.91 36.39 -6.69
CA THR A 19 33.13 35.90 -8.04
C THR A 19 34.00 34.65 -7.94
N PHE A 20 33.41 33.46 -8.02
CA PHE A 20 34.18 32.27 -8.35
C PHE A 20 34.35 32.23 -9.87
N VAL A 21 35.52 32.67 -10.34
CA VAL A 21 36.10 32.12 -11.57
C VAL A 21 36.56 30.72 -11.19
N SER A 22 35.78 29.72 -11.58
CA SER A 22 36.22 28.33 -11.62
C SER A 22 36.65 28.02 -13.03
N CYS A 23 37.95 28.05 -13.26
CA CYS A 23 38.61 27.29 -14.31
C CYS A 23 39.66 26.44 -13.61
N SER A 24 39.24 25.26 -13.17
CA SER A 24 40.12 24.13 -12.98
C SER A 24 39.43 22.94 -13.62
N ASP A 25 39.89 22.70 -14.84
CA ASP A 25 39.88 21.49 -15.64
C ASP A 25 39.87 20.22 -14.78
N ASP A 26 38.68 19.63 -14.61
CA ASP A 26 38.51 18.20 -14.34
C ASP A 26 37.20 17.79 -15.02
N ASN A 27 37.41 17.19 -16.18
CA ASN A 27 36.43 16.81 -17.17
C ASN A 27 35.67 15.55 -16.73
N ASP A 28 34.79 15.69 -15.73
CA ASP A 28 33.75 14.70 -15.40
C ASP A 28 32.36 15.24 -15.81
N ASP A 29 32.36 16.06 -16.87
CA ASP A 29 31.18 16.51 -17.58
C ASP A 29 30.74 15.37 -18.50
N THR A 30 30.09 14.35 -17.94
CA THR A 30 29.13 13.61 -18.75
C THR A 30 28.09 14.64 -19.16
N ASP A 31 28.22 15.15 -20.40
CA ASP A 31 27.33 16.11 -21.05
C ASP A 31 25.92 15.94 -20.48
N ASN A 32 25.40 16.97 -19.80
CA ASN A 32 24.08 16.91 -19.16
C ASN A 32 23.00 16.43 -20.14
N THR A 33 23.20 16.67 -21.44
CA THR A 33 22.39 16.13 -22.54
C THR A 33 22.42 14.61 -22.62
N GLU A 34 23.58 13.98 -22.46
CA GLU A 34 23.74 12.53 -22.44
C GLU A 34 23.17 11.91 -21.15
N GLN A 35 23.29 12.58 -20.00
CA GLN A 35 22.61 12.13 -18.77
C GLN A 35 21.08 12.16 -18.91
N ALA A 36 20.53 13.25 -19.46
CA ALA A 36 19.08 13.37 -19.71
C ALA A 36 18.58 12.29 -20.68
N LYS A 37 19.28 12.09 -21.81
CA LYS A 37 18.97 11.00 -22.75
C LYS A 37 19.09 9.63 -22.10
N ALA A 38 20.07 9.44 -21.22
CA ALA A 38 20.27 8.16 -20.53
C ALA A 38 19.10 7.82 -19.61
N ILE A 39 18.39 8.78 -19.03
CA ILE A 39 17.25 8.47 -18.14
C ILE A 39 15.89 8.57 -18.82
N ALA A 40 15.83 9.07 -20.05
CA ALA A 40 14.60 9.18 -20.82
C ALA A 40 13.98 7.81 -21.12
N GLY A 41 12.65 7.75 -21.09
CA GLY A 41 11.90 6.52 -21.31
C GLY A 41 10.54 6.54 -20.64
N THR A 42 9.77 5.48 -20.89
CA THR A 42 8.50 5.22 -20.21
C THR A 42 8.67 4.00 -19.31
N TYR A 43 8.35 4.18 -18.04
CA TYR A 43 8.46 3.19 -16.99
C TYR A 43 7.05 2.82 -16.53
N LYS A 44 6.76 1.53 -16.48
CA LYS A 44 5.49 0.96 -16.05
C LYS A 44 5.65 0.34 -14.67
N GLY A 45 4.61 0.44 -13.85
CA GLY A 45 4.68 -0.01 -12.48
C GLY A 45 3.38 0.22 -11.75
N TYR A 46 3.47 0.34 -10.43
CA TYR A 46 2.36 0.66 -9.56
C TYR A 46 2.76 1.71 -8.53
N SER A 47 1.78 2.30 -7.87
CA SER A 47 1.98 3.38 -6.89
C SER A 47 1.45 2.97 -5.53
N ILE A 48 2.28 3.13 -4.51
CA ILE A 48 1.89 2.91 -3.11
C ILE A 48 1.91 4.23 -2.36
N GLY A 49 0.83 4.51 -1.64
CA GLY A 49 0.73 5.64 -0.75
C GLY A 49 0.89 5.24 0.71
N GLU A 50 1.56 6.10 1.46
CA GLU A 50 1.76 6.00 2.90
C GLU A 50 1.41 7.33 3.56
N SER A 51 0.71 7.29 4.70
CA SER A 51 0.38 8.46 5.49
C SER A 51 0.30 8.09 6.97
N ARG A 52 -0.09 9.04 7.82
CA ARG A 52 -0.37 8.76 9.23
C ARG A 52 -1.65 7.95 9.44
N MET A 53 -2.51 7.86 8.43
CA MET A 53 -3.82 7.18 8.52
C MET A 53 -3.82 5.80 7.86
N PHE A 54 -2.93 5.56 6.90
CA PHE A 54 -2.82 4.31 6.18
C PHE A 54 -1.37 4.04 5.79
N SER A 55 -1.02 2.77 5.64
CA SER A 55 0.24 2.30 5.10
C SER A 55 -0.05 1.29 4.00
N ASP A 56 0.86 1.14 3.04
CA ASP A 56 0.74 0.12 2.00
C ASP A 56 -0.57 0.23 1.17
N TYR A 57 -1.02 1.45 0.88
CA TYR A 57 -2.25 1.67 0.12
C TYR A 57 -1.96 1.73 -1.39
N LEU A 58 -2.62 0.87 -2.17
CA LEU A 58 -2.50 0.88 -3.62
C LEU A 58 -3.20 2.12 -4.22
N MET A 59 -2.41 3.11 -4.62
CA MET A 59 -2.89 4.35 -5.24
C MET A 59 -3.19 4.17 -6.74
N GLY A 60 -2.54 3.19 -7.38
CA GLY A 60 -2.76 2.84 -8.78
C GLY A 60 -2.00 1.58 -9.16
N ASP A 61 -2.69 0.67 -9.87
CA ASP A 61 -2.20 -0.66 -10.25
C ASP A 61 -1.62 -0.75 -11.67
N ASP A 62 -1.84 0.27 -12.50
CA ASP A 62 -1.18 0.50 -13.81
C ASP A 62 -0.59 1.92 -13.88
N ALA A 63 0.26 2.24 -12.91
CA ALA A 63 0.95 3.51 -12.85
C ALA A 63 2.00 3.61 -13.99
N SER A 64 2.28 4.84 -14.41
CA SER A 64 3.31 5.08 -15.43
C SER A 64 4.05 6.38 -15.22
N ALA A 65 5.35 6.36 -15.48
CA ALA A 65 6.20 7.54 -15.46
C ALA A 65 6.91 7.68 -16.80
N THR A 66 6.77 8.84 -17.43
CA THR A 66 7.44 9.18 -18.69
C THR A 66 8.44 10.30 -18.45
N ILE A 67 9.71 10.03 -18.74
CA ILE A 67 10.81 10.99 -18.69
C ILE A 67 11.18 11.34 -20.13
N THR A 68 11.11 12.63 -20.48
CA THR A 68 11.49 13.14 -21.80
C THR A 68 12.72 14.02 -21.67
N ALA A 69 13.79 13.71 -22.41
CA ALA A 69 14.98 14.53 -22.46
C ALA A 69 14.76 15.78 -23.32
N ASN A 70 15.17 16.93 -22.81
CA ASN A 70 15.20 18.19 -23.52
C ASN A 70 16.58 18.39 -24.19
N THR A 71 16.65 19.30 -25.16
CA THR A 71 17.89 19.60 -25.90
C THR A 71 18.94 20.35 -25.07
N ASP A 72 18.54 20.91 -23.94
CA ASP A 72 19.39 21.68 -23.02
C ASP A 72 19.97 20.83 -21.87
N GLY A 73 19.77 19.51 -21.91
CA GLY A 73 20.21 18.59 -20.86
C GLY A 73 19.30 18.52 -19.63
N THR A 74 18.14 19.17 -19.66
CA THR A 74 17.08 18.97 -18.65
C THR A 74 16.12 17.84 -19.04
N VAL A 75 15.22 17.46 -18.14
CA VAL A 75 14.14 16.50 -18.41
C VAL A 75 12.77 17.01 -18.01
N ASN A 76 11.73 16.55 -18.70
CA ASN A 76 10.35 16.67 -18.27
C ASN A 76 9.86 15.32 -17.73
N LEU A 77 9.05 15.36 -16.69
CA LEU A 77 8.43 14.19 -16.07
C LEU A 77 6.91 14.30 -16.16
N VAL A 78 6.28 13.20 -16.59
CA VAL A 78 4.84 12.96 -16.40
C VAL A 78 4.68 11.64 -15.66
N TYR A 79 4.32 11.70 -14.38
CA TYR A 79 4.06 10.55 -13.54
C TYR A 79 2.56 10.44 -13.23
N LYS A 80 1.91 9.45 -13.85
CA LYS A 80 0.52 9.08 -13.63
C LYS A 80 0.47 8.04 -12.52
N SER A 81 0.17 8.49 -11.31
CA SER A 81 0.19 7.62 -10.12
C SER A 81 -1.05 6.71 -10.00
N GLY A 82 -2.12 7.01 -10.76
CA GLY A 82 -3.45 6.41 -10.61
C GLY A 82 -4.39 7.25 -9.73
N SER A 83 -3.84 7.98 -8.76
CA SER A 83 -4.60 8.89 -7.87
C SER A 83 -4.30 10.38 -8.11
N GLY A 84 -3.50 10.68 -9.14
CA GLY A 84 -3.11 12.04 -9.56
C GLY A 84 -1.97 12.02 -10.57
N ASP A 85 -1.90 13.07 -11.37
CA ASP A 85 -0.88 13.26 -12.42
C ASP A 85 0.16 14.30 -11.97
N PHE A 86 1.39 13.84 -11.72
CA PHE A 86 2.53 14.66 -11.32
C PHE A 86 3.29 15.10 -12.58
N ILE A 87 3.31 16.41 -12.83
CA ILE A 87 3.92 16.99 -14.04
C ILE A 87 5.00 17.99 -13.60
N LEU A 88 6.22 17.76 -14.06
CA LEU A 88 7.37 18.64 -13.83
C LEU A 88 8.11 18.90 -15.14
N ASN A 89 8.55 20.13 -15.35
CA ASN A 89 9.23 20.53 -16.58
C ASN A 89 10.62 21.09 -16.27
N ASN A 90 11.54 20.93 -17.23
CA ASN A 90 12.88 21.51 -17.21
C ASN A 90 13.68 21.16 -15.94
N LEU A 91 13.57 19.91 -15.46
CA LEU A 91 14.31 19.42 -14.30
C LEU A 91 15.78 19.23 -14.64
N THR A 92 16.67 19.81 -13.84
CA THR A 92 18.10 19.54 -13.91
C THR A 92 18.38 18.09 -13.50
N VAL A 93 19.18 17.40 -14.29
CA VAL A 93 19.64 16.04 -14.00
C VAL A 93 21.05 16.10 -13.42
N SER A 94 21.30 15.39 -12.33
CA SER A 94 22.63 15.19 -11.79
C SER A 94 22.76 13.76 -11.30
N SER A 95 23.77 13.03 -11.78
CA SER A 95 23.99 11.62 -11.42
C SER A 95 22.73 10.77 -11.61
N LYS A 96 22.06 10.94 -12.76
CA LYS A 96 20.79 10.26 -13.12
C LYS A 96 19.64 10.49 -12.13
N SER A 97 19.73 11.53 -11.32
CA SER A 97 18.73 11.92 -10.33
C SER A 97 18.20 13.31 -10.62
N PHE A 98 16.97 13.57 -10.20
CA PHE A 98 16.27 14.84 -10.38
C PHE A 98 15.30 15.08 -9.22
N LYS A 99 14.96 16.35 -9.01
CA LYS A 99 13.98 16.77 -8.00
C LYS A 99 13.20 17.97 -8.50
N GLY A 100 11.94 18.08 -8.08
CA GLY A 100 11.10 19.23 -8.39
C GLY A 100 9.95 19.39 -7.42
N GLU A 101 9.21 20.47 -7.61
CA GLU A 101 8.02 20.83 -6.84
C GLU A 101 6.92 21.29 -7.79
N GLY A 102 5.67 21.13 -7.38
CA GLY A 102 4.53 21.55 -8.18
C GLY A 102 3.21 21.30 -7.46
N GLU A 103 2.11 21.43 -8.20
CA GLU A 103 0.76 21.20 -7.70
C GLU A 103 0.15 19.96 -8.38
N VAL A 104 -0.51 19.10 -7.61
CA VAL A 104 -1.18 17.89 -8.10
C VAL A 104 -2.64 17.88 -7.66
N ALA A 105 -3.55 17.56 -8.58
CA ALA A 105 -4.92 17.23 -8.24
C ALA A 105 -4.97 15.76 -7.78
N LEU A 106 -5.16 15.54 -6.48
CA LEU A 106 -5.28 14.20 -5.91
C LEU A 106 -6.74 13.83 -5.70
N ALA A 107 -7.11 12.65 -6.17
CA ALA A 107 -8.36 12.00 -5.86
C ALA A 107 -8.07 10.58 -5.39
N MET A 108 -8.46 10.26 -4.16
CA MET A 108 -8.57 8.87 -3.73
C MET A 108 -9.91 8.29 -4.19
N GLU A 109 -10.00 6.97 -4.26
CA GLU A 109 -11.16 6.27 -4.84
C GLU A 109 -12.51 6.84 -4.33
N GLY A 110 -13.29 7.43 -5.25
CA GLY A 110 -14.62 7.98 -4.96
C GLY A 110 -14.67 9.39 -4.35
N SER A 111 -13.54 10.07 -4.20
CA SER A 111 -13.47 11.47 -3.73
C SER A 111 -13.32 12.46 -4.90
N GLU A 112 -13.84 13.68 -4.71
CA GLU A 112 -13.59 14.79 -5.64
C GLU A 112 -12.10 15.18 -5.60
N PRO A 113 -11.46 15.44 -6.76
CA PRO A 113 -10.06 15.86 -6.80
C PRO A 113 -9.85 17.18 -6.06
N ALA A 114 -8.77 17.26 -5.28
CA ALA A 114 -8.32 18.49 -4.63
C ALA A 114 -6.85 18.75 -4.94
N ASN A 115 -6.50 20.03 -5.09
CA ASN A 115 -5.14 20.44 -5.44
C ASN A 115 -4.26 20.55 -4.20
N TYR A 116 -3.06 20.02 -4.30
CA TYR A 116 -2.05 20.06 -3.25
C TYR A 116 -0.66 20.32 -3.83
N GLU A 117 0.12 21.12 -3.12
CA GLU A 117 1.55 21.25 -3.35
C GLU A 117 2.24 19.91 -3.05
N TYR A 118 3.23 19.57 -3.86
CA TYR A 118 4.06 18.39 -3.68
C TYR A 118 5.53 18.71 -3.96
N THR A 119 6.40 17.90 -3.36
CA THR A 119 7.79 17.74 -3.80
C THR A 119 7.96 16.34 -4.36
N LEU A 120 8.85 16.17 -5.33
CA LEU A 120 9.12 14.88 -5.95
C LEU A 120 10.61 14.72 -6.17
N GLU A 121 11.13 13.56 -5.80
CA GLU A 121 12.47 13.11 -6.10
C GLU A 121 12.41 11.85 -6.97
N GLY A 122 13.35 11.76 -7.91
CA GLY A 122 13.45 10.63 -8.81
C GLY A 122 14.87 10.30 -9.19
N SER A 123 15.13 9.02 -9.45
CA SER A 123 16.42 8.55 -9.95
C SER A 123 16.25 7.32 -10.84
N VAL A 124 17.16 7.16 -11.80
CA VAL A 124 17.21 5.98 -12.67
C VAL A 124 18.56 5.29 -12.49
N SER A 125 18.51 4.03 -12.07
CA SER A 125 19.70 3.19 -11.90
C SER A 125 20.37 2.83 -13.23
N ASP A 126 21.59 2.29 -13.17
CA ASP A 126 22.30 1.77 -14.35
C ASP A 126 21.52 0.64 -15.06
N ALA A 127 20.73 -0.12 -14.30
CA ALA A 127 19.85 -1.18 -14.81
C ALA A 127 18.53 -0.66 -15.41
N LYS A 128 18.37 0.66 -15.58
CA LYS A 128 17.13 1.31 -16.08
C LYS A 128 15.90 1.04 -15.21
N VAL A 129 16.12 0.93 -13.90
CA VAL A 129 15.04 0.91 -12.91
C VAL A 129 14.84 2.33 -12.37
N LEU A 130 13.64 2.85 -12.53
CA LEU A 130 13.18 4.14 -12.02
C LEU A 130 12.67 3.99 -10.59
N THR A 131 13.07 4.92 -9.74
CA THR A 131 12.46 5.16 -8.43
C THR A 131 11.91 6.58 -8.41
N LEU A 132 10.64 6.75 -8.04
CA LEU A 132 10.04 8.05 -7.77
C LEU A 132 9.42 8.06 -6.38
N LYS A 133 9.62 9.16 -5.66
CA LYS A 133 8.93 9.45 -4.41
C LYS A 133 8.36 10.86 -4.47
N ALA A 134 7.04 10.97 -4.38
CA ALA A 134 6.35 12.23 -4.22
C ALA A 134 5.92 12.40 -2.75
N ASN A 135 6.10 13.60 -2.19
CA ASN A 135 5.62 13.97 -0.87
C ASN A 135 4.59 15.08 -0.99
N VAL A 136 3.42 14.85 -0.39
CA VAL A 136 2.27 15.76 -0.37
C VAL A 136 1.93 16.06 1.09
N PRO A 137 2.48 17.14 1.67
CA PRO A 137 2.58 17.29 3.13
C PRO A 137 1.26 17.66 3.83
N VAL A 138 0.28 18.20 3.12
CA VAL A 138 -0.96 18.75 3.70
C VAL A 138 -2.04 17.69 3.99
N PRO A 139 -2.51 16.90 2.99
CA PRO A 139 -3.61 15.97 3.23
C PRO A 139 -3.20 14.87 4.21
N MET A 140 -4.13 14.50 5.10
CA MET A 140 -4.02 13.33 5.98
C MET A 140 -2.76 13.27 6.87
N GLY A 141 -2.14 14.41 7.15
CA GLY A 141 -0.92 14.50 7.94
C GLY A 141 0.36 14.17 7.17
N GLY A 142 0.33 14.30 5.85
CA GLY A 142 1.42 14.01 4.92
C GLY A 142 1.22 12.67 4.23
N ILE A 143 1.27 12.67 2.90
CA ILE A 143 1.19 11.48 2.06
C ILE A 143 2.50 11.35 1.28
N ASP A 144 3.20 10.23 1.44
CA ASP A 144 4.27 9.80 0.55
C ASP A 144 3.69 8.87 -0.51
N ILE A 145 3.97 9.12 -1.79
CA ILE A 145 3.57 8.26 -2.91
C ILE A 145 4.83 7.74 -3.60
N ASN A 146 5.03 6.44 -3.54
CA ASN A 146 6.18 5.75 -4.09
C ASN A 146 5.78 5.02 -5.38
N PHE A 147 6.51 5.27 -6.47
CA PHE A 147 6.41 4.47 -7.70
C PHE A 147 7.32 3.25 -7.61
N ILE A 148 6.79 2.08 -7.94
CA ILE A 148 7.52 0.82 -7.95
C ILE A 148 7.45 0.23 -9.36
N GLN A 149 8.60 0.11 -10.02
CA GLN A 149 8.70 -0.48 -11.36
C GLN A 149 8.67 -2.01 -11.30
N ALA A 150 7.47 -2.57 -11.16
CA ALA A 150 7.19 -4.00 -11.25
C ALA A 150 5.71 -4.21 -11.58
N GLU A 151 5.31 -5.46 -11.83
CA GLU A 151 3.89 -5.80 -11.86
C GLU A 151 3.27 -5.65 -10.46
N THR A 152 2.01 -5.22 -10.41
CA THR A 152 1.28 -5.09 -9.14
C THR A 152 1.14 -6.46 -8.47
N PRO A 153 1.59 -6.62 -7.22
CA PRO A 153 1.43 -7.89 -6.51
C PRO A 153 -0.02 -8.34 -6.41
N ILE A 154 -0.26 -9.62 -6.70
CA ILE A 154 -1.63 -10.16 -6.80
C ILE A 154 -2.43 -10.03 -5.49
N ALA A 155 -1.73 -10.05 -4.35
CA ALA A 155 -2.36 -9.91 -3.04
C ALA A 155 -3.07 -8.55 -2.83
N TYR A 156 -2.71 -7.49 -3.56
CA TYR A 156 -3.42 -6.21 -3.48
C TYR A 156 -4.88 -6.31 -3.97
N TYR A 157 -5.17 -7.18 -4.93
CA TYR A 157 -6.51 -7.28 -5.53
C TYR A 157 -7.55 -7.93 -4.62
N VAL A 158 -7.12 -8.59 -3.55
CA VAL A 158 -8.00 -9.20 -2.56
C VAL A 158 -7.93 -8.52 -1.19
N ALA A 159 -6.92 -7.68 -0.95
CA ALA A 159 -6.71 -6.97 0.30
C ALA A 159 -7.78 -5.88 0.50
N ALA A 160 -8.71 -6.12 1.42
CA ALA A 160 -9.81 -5.21 1.71
C ALA A 160 -10.52 -5.60 3.02
N THR A 161 -11.46 -4.75 3.45
CA THR A 161 -12.44 -5.10 4.48
C THR A 161 -13.77 -5.45 3.81
N TYR A 162 -14.17 -6.71 3.91
CA TYR A 162 -15.44 -7.26 3.41
C TYR A 162 -16.46 -7.18 4.54
N LYS A 163 -17.35 -6.18 4.47
CA LYS A 163 -18.26 -5.80 5.58
C LYS A 163 -19.69 -5.48 5.13
N TYR A 164 -20.01 -5.72 3.86
CA TYR A 164 -21.32 -5.48 3.30
C TYR A 164 -21.95 -6.79 2.81
N ASN A 165 -23.27 -6.92 2.98
CA ASN A 165 -24.03 -8.12 2.58
C ASN A 165 -23.37 -9.40 3.13
N THR A 166 -23.02 -9.34 4.41
CA THR A 166 -22.20 -10.32 5.09
C THR A 166 -23.03 -11.45 5.66
N ASN A 167 -22.49 -12.66 5.64
CA ASN A 167 -23.02 -13.79 6.39
C ASN A 167 -21.86 -14.69 6.79
N LEU A 168 -21.83 -15.09 8.06
CA LEU A 168 -20.94 -16.08 8.61
C LEU A 168 -21.80 -17.21 9.17
N ALA A 169 -21.71 -18.40 8.59
CA ALA A 169 -22.43 -19.58 9.05
C ALA A 169 -21.45 -20.67 9.46
N ILE A 170 -21.80 -21.41 10.51
CA ILE A 170 -20.98 -22.53 10.98
C ILE A 170 -21.75 -23.85 10.91
N SER A 171 -21.02 -24.93 10.69
CA SER A 171 -21.57 -26.28 10.72
C SER A 171 -20.57 -27.28 11.30
N VAL A 172 -21.09 -28.38 11.83
CA VAL A 172 -20.30 -29.52 12.31
C VAL A 172 -20.86 -30.76 11.63
N MET A 173 -20.01 -31.49 10.90
CA MET A 173 -20.43 -32.63 10.06
C MET A 173 -21.62 -32.30 9.13
N GLY A 174 -21.65 -31.08 8.58
CA GLY A 174 -22.71 -30.62 7.69
C GLY A 174 -24.03 -30.21 8.38
N SER A 175 -24.15 -30.38 9.71
CA SER A 175 -25.28 -29.87 10.48
C SER A 175 -25.04 -28.40 10.83
N SER A 176 -26.01 -27.51 10.58
CA SER A 176 -25.90 -26.09 10.91
C SER A 176 -25.86 -25.85 12.42
N TYR A 177 -24.94 -24.99 12.86
CA TYR A 177 -24.76 -24.57 14.27
C TYR A 177 -24.87 -23.06 14.43
N GLY A 178 -25.59 -22.40 13.52
CA GLY A 178 -25.92 -20.98 13.62
C GLY A 178 -25.20 -20.11 12.60
N SER A 179 -25.69 -18.88 12.50
CA SER A 179 -25.17 -17.87 11.59
C SER A 179 -25.35 -16.45 12.12
N THR A 180 -24.65 -15.51 11.49
CA THR A 180 -24.79 -14.09 11.75
C THR A 180 -24.51 -13.26 10.51
N GLU A 181 -25.20 -12.13 10.38
CA GLU A 181 -24.89 -11.11 9.37
C GLU A 181 -23.97 -10.01 9.93
N ASP A 182 -23.88 -9.90 11.27
CA ASP A 182 -22.98 -8.98 11.97
C ASP A 182 -21.57 -9.59 12.07
N CYS A 183 -20.94 -9.68 10.90
CA CYS A 183 -19.61 -10.25 10.71
C CYS A 183 -18.85 -9.46 9.63
N LYS A 184 -17.54 -9.69 9.56
CA LYS A 184 -16.69 -9.16 8.48
C LYS A 184 -15.47 -10.04 8.30
N ALA A 185 -14.85 -9.94 7.13
CA ALA A 185 -13.49 -10.43 6.90
C ALA A 185 -12.57 -9.25 6.60
N VAL A 186 -11.41 -9.22 7.26
CA VAL A 186 -10.34 -8.26 6.97
C VAL A 186 -9.20 -9.03 6.32
N ILE A 187 -8.96 -8.79 5.05
CA ILE A 187 -7.86 -9.38 4.29
C ILE A 187 -6.76 -8.34 4.18
N LYS A 188 -5.57 -8.66 4.70
CA LYS A 188 -4.38 -7.80 4.63
C LYS A 188 -3.28 -8.50 3.85
N ARG A 189 -2.53 -7.73 3.08
CA ARG A 189 -1.36 -8.24 2.37
C ARG A 189 -0.27 -8.68 3.36
N ALA A 190 0.28 -9.86 3.13
CA ALA A 190 1.40 -10.40 3.91
C ALA A 190 2.67 -10.51 3.07
N SER A 191 2.54 -10.86 1.79
CA SER A 191 3.62 -10.85 0.80
C SER A 191 3.07 -10.43 -0.57
N GLU A 192 3.80 -10.69 -1.65
CA GLU A 192 3.30 -10.45 -3.00
C GLU A 192 2.14 -11.38 -3.38
N THR A 193 2.17 -12.62 -2.88
CA THR A 193 1.24 -13.71 -3.25
C THR A 193 0.47 -14.28 -2.07
N THR A 194 0.63 -13.72 -0.86
CA THR A 194 -0.06 -14.20 0.33
C THR A 194 -0.72 -13.08 1.12
N VAL A 195 -1.78 -13.43 1.84
CA VAL A 195 -2.57 -12.54 2.68
C VAL A 195 -2.84 -13.16 4.05
N ASP A 196 -3.10 -12.29 5.01
CA ASP A 196 -3.62 -12.63 6.33
C ASP A 196 -5.11 -12.30 6.38
N ILE A 197 -5.92 -13.27 6.79
CA ILE A 197 -7.38 -13.15 6.82
C ILE A 197 -7.86 -13.20 8.27
N THR A 198 -8.39 -12.08 8.76
CA THR A 198 -9.11 -12.04 10.04
C THR A 198 -10.60 -12.26 9.79
N LEU A 199 -11.18 -13.28 10.41
CA LEU A 199 -12.62 -13.51 10.42
C LEU A 199 -13.21 -13.00 11.73
N ASN A 200 -14.20 -12.12 11.63
CA ASN A 200 -14.87 -11.52 12.78
C ASN A 200 -16.36 -11.90 12.83
N GLY A 201 -16.90 -12.01 14.04
CA GLY A 201 -18.35 -12.17 14.26
C GLY A 201 -18.76 -13.52 14.84
N PHE A 202 -17.83 -14.39 15.22
CA PHE A 202 -18.16 -15.68 15.84
C PHE A 202 -18.94 -15.53 17.17
N GLY A 203 -18.70 -14.45 17.92
CA GLY A 203 -19.47 -14.13 19.13
C GLY A 203 -20.91 -13.66 18.87
N ASN A 204 -21.27 -13.37 17.62
CA ASN A 204 -22.59 -12.84 17.22
C ASN A 204 -23.52 -13.91 16.63
N LEU A 205 -23.12 -15.19 16.67
CA LEU A 205 -23.89 -16.29 16.08
C LEU A 205 -25.25 -16.47 16.78
N THR A 206 -26.28 -16.71 15.96
CA THR A 206 -27.63 -17.01 16.42
C THR A 206 -28.09 -18.37 15.89
N GLY A 207 -29.05 -19.01 16.56
CA GLY A 207 -29.66 -20.27 16.08
C GLY A 207 -28.86 -21.56 16.36
N GLY A 208 -27.69 -21.46 16.98
CA GLY A 208 -26.90 -22.60 17.49
C GLY A 208 -26.68 -22.56 18.99
N GLY A 209 -26.05 -23.61 19.53
CA GLY A 209 -25.56 -23.62 20.91
C GLY A 209 -24.54 -22.49 21.14
N ASN A 210 -24.53 -21.92 22.35
CA ASN A 210 -23.73 -20.75 22.71
C ASN A 210 -22.22 -21.07 22.64
N MET A 211 -21.59 -20.89 21.48
CA MET A 211 -20.15 -21.07 21.30
C MET A 211 -19.45 -19.73 21.47
N ASN A 212 -18.76 -19.56 22.59
CA ASN A 212 -18.00 -18.34 22.89
C ASN A 212 -16.65 -18.35 22.18
N LEU A 213 -16.66 -18.23 20.85
CA LEU A 213 -15.45 -18.16 20.04
C LEU A 213 -15.14 -16.71 19.68
N GLY A 214 -13.89 -16.33 19.90
CA GLY A 214 -13.36 -15.03 19.52
C GLY A 214 -13.09 -14.91 18.03
N ASP A 215 -12.73 -13.70 17.61
CA ASP A 215 -12.19 -13.47 16.28
C ASP A 215 -10.76 -14.02 16.19
N PHE A 216 -10.35 -14.47 15.02
CA PHE A 216 -8.99 -14.98 14.79
C PHE A 216 -8.47 -14.66 13.39
N THR A 217 -7.16 -14.69 13.26
CA THR A 217 -6.43 -14.38 12.01
C THR A 217 -5.73 -15.60 11.47
N ILE A 218 -5.93 -15.89 10.18
CA ILE A 218 -5.31 -16.99 9.45
C ILE A 218 -4.22 -16.36 8.59
N SER A 219 -2.96 -16.60 8.94
CA SER A 219 -1.83 -15.97 8.26
C SER A 219 -1.30 -16.81 7.09
N GLY A 220 -0.78 -16.13 6.07
CA GLY A 220 -0.09 -16.79 4.96
C GLY A 220 -0.99 -17.53 3.96
N VAL A 221 -2.24 -17.10 3.80
CA VAL A 221 -3.17 -17.65 2.82
C VAL A 221 -2.68 -17.30 1.40
N ASN A 222 -2.54 -18.30 0.53
CA ASN A 222 -2.11 -18.11 -0.85
C ASN A 222 -3.20 -17.45 -1.68
N VAL A 223 -2.79 -16.57 -2.59
CA VAL A 223 -3.66 -15.90 -3.57
C VAL A 223 -3.22 -16.30 -4.97
N GLU A 224 -4.16 -16.81 -5.75
CA GLU A 224 -3.93 -17.16 -7.17
C GLU A 224 -4.99 -16.51 -8.05
N LYS A 225 -4.64 -16.27 -9.32
CA LYS A 225 -5.58 -15.73 -10.30
C LYS A 225 -6.50 -16.83 -10.80
N ALA A 226 -7.79 -16.52 -10.92
CA ALA A 226 -8.82 -17.39 -11.47
C ALA A 226 -9.61 -16.67 -12.57
N ASP A 227 -10.44 -17.42 -13.31
CA ASP A 227 -11.22 -16.89 -14.44
C ASP A 227 -12.14 -15.72 -14.04
N ASP A 228 -12.76 -15.80 -12.86
CA ASP A 228 -13.68 -14.78 -12.32
C ASP A 228 -13.10 -14.13 -11.04
N GLY A 229 -11.81 -13.76 -11.06
CA GLY A 229 -11.14 -13.05 -9.98
C GLY A 229 -9.97 -13.83 -9.40
N TYR A 230 -10.08 -14.23 -8.13
CA TYR A 230 -8.97 -14.79 -7.36
C TYR A 230 -9.42 -15.95 -6.48
N THR A 231 -8.54 -16.92 -6.28
CA THR A 231 -8.70 -18.02 -5.33
C THR A 231 -7.82 -17.80 -4.11
N LEU A 232 -8.34 -18.23 -2.96
CA LEU A 232 -7.67 -18.22 -1.67
C LEU A 232 -7.48 -19.66 -1.22
N SER A 233 -6.26 -20.05 -0.84
CA SER A 233 -6.01 -21.41 -0.36
C SER A 233 -4.98 -21.46 0.75
N LEU A 234 -5.21 -22.31 1.73
CA LEU A 234 -4.24 -22.69 2.74
C LEU A 234 -4.55 -24.10 3.24
N GLY A 235 -3.52 -24.90 3.45
CA GLY A 235 -3.65 -26.20 4.12
C GLY A 235 -3.82 -26.03 5.63
N ALA A 236 -3.22 -26.95 6.39
CA ALA A 236 -3.23 -26.86 7.84
C ALA A 236 -2.56 -25.56 8.32
N PHE A 237 -3.14 -24.94 9.35
CA PHE A 237 -2.63 -23.71 9.94
C PHE A 237 -2.87 -23.68 11.45
N GLU A 238 -2.15 -22.83 12.16
CA GLU A 238 -2.39 -22.57 13.58
C GLU A 238 -2.76 -21.10 13.77
N SER A 239 -3.69 -20.85 14.68
CA SER A 239 -4.11 -19.51 15.06
C SER A 239 -4.59 -19.50 16.51
N ALA A 240 -5.02 -18.35 16.98
CA ALA A 240 -5.61 -18.18 18.29
C ALA A 240 -6.78 -17.20 18.21
N ALA A 241 -7.90 -17.58 18.81
CA ALA A 241 -9.07 -16.74 18.95
C ALA A 241 -9.07 -16.07 20.33
N GLU A 242 -9.20 -14.75 20.35
CA GLU A 242 -9.29 -13.99 21.60
C GLU A 242 -10.76 -13.66 21.92
N SER A 243 -11.20 -14.05 23.12
CA SER A 243 -12.53 -13.69 23.63
C SER A 243 -12.43 -13.16 25.06
N ALA A 244 -13.55 -12.66 25.58
CA ALA A 244 -13.63 -12.19 26.97
C ALA A 244 -13.29 -13.28 28.02
N SER A 245 -13.38 -14.56 27.64
CA SER A 245 -13.02 -15.69 28.51
C SER A 245 -11.56 -16.13 28.40
N GLY A 246 -10.76 -15.48 27.55
CA GLY A 246 -9.35 -15.80 27.30
C GLY A 246 -9.06 -16.26 25.87
N THR A 247 -7.85 -16.74 25.67
CA THR A 247 -7.35 -17.18 24.36
C THR A 247 -7.67 -18.65 24.12
N THR A 248 -8.29 -18.96 22.98
CA THR A 248 -8.60 -20.32 22.52
C THR A 248 -7.70 -20.67 21.33
N PRO A 249 -6.84 -21.69 21.42
CA PRO A 249 -6.06 -22.16 20.27
C PRO A 249 -6.97 -22.62 19.13
N ILE A 250 -6.55 -22.36 17.89
CA ILE A 250 -7.27 -22.77 16.68
C ILE A 250 -6.34 -23.62 15.83
N THR A 251 -6.68 -24.90 15.70
CA THR A 251 -6.01 -25.79 14.75
C THR A 251 -6.83 -25.87 13.47
N GLY A 252 -6.35 -25.21 12.43
CA GLY A 252 -6.95 -25.19 11.10
C GLY A 252 -6.58 -26.43 10.28
N GLU A 253 -7.57 -27.01 9.61
CA GLU A 253 -7.38 -28.11 8.66
C GLU A 253 -7.21 -27.58 7.24
N SER A 254 -8.00 -26.57 6.87
CA SER A 254 -7.92 -25.91 5.56
C SER A 254 -8.63 -24.56 5.55
N LEU A 255 -8.23 -23.73 4.59
CA LEU A 255 -8.99 -22.59 4.10
C LEU A 255 -9.06 -22.67 2.58
N GLU A 256 -10.26 -22.49 2.05
CA GLU A 256 -10.53 -22.34 0.62
C GLU A 256 -11.45 -21.14 0.42
N GLY A 257 -11.23 -20.37 -0.64
CA GLY A 257 -12.12 -19.25 -0.92
C GLY A 257 -11.93 -18.66 -2.30
N THR A 258 -12.81 -17.72 -2.61
CA THR A 258 -12.80 -16.95 -3.86
C THR A 258 -13.07 -15.50 -3.57
N VAL A 259 -12.39 -14.61 -4.27
CA VAL A 259 -12.71 -13.19 -4.34
C VAL A 259 -12.96 -12.86 -5.81
N THR A 260 -14.20 -12.48 -6.11
CA THR A 260 -14.58 -12.08 -7.47
C THR A 260 -14.02 -10.70 -7.81
N ALA A 261 -13.89 -10.40 -9.11
CA ALA A 261 -13.40 -9.10 -9.57
C ALA A 261 -14.26 -7.91 -9.11
N ASN A 262 -15.54 -8.14 -8.79
CA ASN A 262 -16.43 -7.11 -8.22
C ASN A 262 -16.31 -6.94 -6.69
N GLY A 263 -15.40 -7.69 -6.06
CA GLY A 263 -15.09 -7.59 -4.65
C GLY A 263 -16.08 -8.32 -3.73
N LYS A 264 -16.74 -9.38 -4.20
CA LYS A 264 -17.42 -10.37 -3.36
C LYS A 264 -16.48 -11.51 -2.97
N ALA A 265 -16.36 -11.77 -1.68
CA ALA A 265 -15.63 -12.89 -1.10
C ALA A 265 -16.58 -14.02 -0.67
N ASN A 266 -16.12 -15.25 -0.85
CA ASN A 266 -16.68 -16.47 -0.26
C ASN A 266 -15.50 -17.27 0.31
N ILE A 267 -15.47 -17.51 1.61
CA ILE A 267 -14.36 -18.12 2.33
C ILE A 267 -14.90 -19.25 3.19
N THR A 268 -14.40 -20.46 2.97
CA THR A 268 -14.69 -21.65 3.77
C THR A 268 -13.45 -22.03 4.56
N VAL A 269 -13.61 -22.22 5.87
CA VAL A 269 -12.52 -22.59 6.78
C VAL A 269 -12.94 -23.81 7.59
N ALA A 270 -12.11 -24.84 7.61
CA ALA A 270 -12.24 -25.99 8.49
C ALA A 270 -11.24 -25.86 9.65
N PHE A 271 -11.70 -25.87 10.89
CA PHE A 271 -10.84 -25.68 12.06
C PHE A 271 -11.40 -26.30 13.35
N LYS A 272 -10.54 -26.51 14.34
CA LYS A 272 -10.87 -27.03 15.67
C LYS A 272 -10.47 -26.00 16.74
N PRO A 273 -11.42 -25.47 17.51
CA PRO A 273 -11.12 -24.65 18.67
C PRO A 273 -10.74 -25.52 19.88
N GLY A 274 -9.59 -25.23 20.50
CA GLY A 274 -9.07 -25.97 21.64
C GLY A 274 -8.92 -27.46 21.38
N ALA A 275 -9.43 -28.29 22.28
CA ALA A 275 -9.35 -29.75 22.18
C ALA A 275 -10.58 -30.39 21.50
N MET A 276 -11.29 -29.64 20.66
CA MET A 276 -12.52 -30.13 20.03
C MET A 276 -12.22 -31.36 19.14
N PRO A 277 -12.99 -32.47 19.28
CA PRO A 277 -12.69 -33.71 18.56
C PRO A 277 -13.05 -33.64 17.06
N MET A 278 -13.90 -32.70 16.66
CA MET A 278 -14.39 -32.56 15.28
C MET A 278 -14.20 -31.12 14.81
N ALA A 279 -13.88 -30.96 13.53
CA ALA A 279 -13.74 -29.65 12.91
C ALA A 279 -15.11 -28.97 12.75
N ILE A 280 -15.10 -27.65 12.96
CA ILE A 280 -16.13 -26.73 12.54
C ILE A 280 -15.80 -26.30 11.11
N THR A 281 -16.81 -26.27 10.25
CA THR A 281 -16.74 -25.60 8.95
C THR A 281 -17.43 -24.24 9.09
N ALA A 282 -16.68 -23.16 8.96
CA ALA A 282 -17.20 -21.81 8.84
C ALA A 282 -17.22 -21.37 7.38
N VAL A 283 -18.34 -20.80 6.94
CA VAL A 283 -18.51 -20.21 5.61
C VAL A 283 -18.84 -18.73 5.78
N PHE A 284 -17.93 -17.88 5.35
CA PHE A 284 -18.10 -16.44 5.27
C PHE A 284 -18.41 -16.02 3.84
N THR A 285 -19.40 -15.15 3.67
CA THR A 285 -19.62 -14.40 2.44
C THR A 285 -19.71 -12.91 2.75
N GLY A 286 -19.19 -12.06 1.87
CA GLY A 286 -19.33 -10.61 2.03
C GLY A 286 -18.71 -9.81 0.89
N ASN A 287 -19.01 -8.51 0.84
CA ASN A 287 -18.58 -7.60 -0.23
C ASN A 287 -17.77 -6.41 0.33
N VAL A 288 -16.85 -5.90 -0.48
CA VAL A 288 -16.07 -4.68 -0.19
C VAL A 288 -16.87 -3.40 -0.37
N LYS A 289 -17.85 -3.41 -1.28
CA LYS A 289 -18.75 -2.29 -1.57
C LYS A 289 -20.19 -2.68 -1.22
N LYS A 290 -20.97 -1.70 -0.77
CA LYS A 290 -22.42 -1.86 -0.59
C LYS A 290 -23.05 -2.02 -1.97
N THR A 291 -23.36 -3.25 -2.36
CA THR A 291 -24.12 -3.52 -3.58
C THR A 291 -25.59 -3.37 -3.26
N SER A 292 -26.32 -2.56 -4.03
CA SER A 292 -27.78 -2.59 -4.03
C SER A 292 -28.22 -4.04 -4.27
N ALA A 293 -29.06 -4.57 -3.38
CA ALA A 293 -29.48 -5.97 -3.41
C ALA A 293 -30.03 -6.38 -4.79
N GLN A 294 -29.73 -7.63 -5.19
CA GLN A 294 -30.41 -8.33 -6.29
C GLN A 294 -31.90 -8.45 -6.01
#